data_AF-A0A838MQ00-F1
#
_entry.id   AF-A0A838MQ00-F1
#
_cell.length_a   1.000
_cell.length_b   1.000
_cell.length_c   1.000
_cell.angle_alpha   90.00
_cell.angle_beta   90.00
_cell.angle_gamma   90.00
#
_symmetry.space_group_name_H-M   'P 1'
#
loop_
_entity.id
_entity.type
_entity.pdbx_description
1 polymer ?
#
loop_
_entity_poly.entity_id
_entity_poly.type
_entity_poly.pdbx_seq_one_letter_code
_entity_poly.pdbx_strand_id
1 'polypeptide(L)' 'MNGKRSNQGGRRASECAAHEAVDRAKRALGEFGPVWWDDGEPDFNRHMARTTAYADWYRDPGS' A
#
# COMPACT_ATOMS: atom_id res chain seq x y z
N MET A 1 -8.54 3.41 37.35
CA MET A 1 -9.32 4.18 36.35
C MET A 1 -8.66 4.00 34.98
N ASN A 2 -9.26 3.20 34.07
CA ASN A 2 -8.67 2.85 32.76
C ASN A 2 -9.21 3.78 31.65
N GLY A 3 -8.51 4.88 31.36
CA GLY A 3 -8.87 5.87 30.32
C GLY A 3 -8.33 5.58 28.91
N LYS A 4 -7.65 4.47 28.66
CA LYS A 4 -6.97 4.22 27.36
C LYS A 4 -7.87 3.72 26.22
N ARG A 5 -9.06 3.17 26.49
CA ARG A 5 -9.92 2.56 25.45
C ARG A 5 -10.74 3.58 24.65
N SER A 6 -11.06 4.74 25.23
CA SER A 6 -11.95 5.74 24.62
C SER A 6 -11.31 6.48 23.43
N ASN A 7 -9.98 6.56 23.37
CA ASN A 7 -9.25 7.29 22.32
C ASN A 7 -8.84 6.40 21.12
N GLN A 8 -8.95 5.07 21.25
CA GLN A 8 -8.54 4.14 20.19
C GLN A 8 -9.50 4.15 18.99
N GLY A 9 -10.81 4.26 19.25
CA GLY A 9 -11.83 4.32 18.19
C GLY A 9 -11.73 5.59 17.34
N GLY A 10 -11.50 6.74 17.98
CA GLY A 10 -11.30 8.02 17.28
C GLY A 10 -10.07 7.99 16.37
N ARG A 11 -8.95 7.43 16.86
CA ARG A 11 -7.72 7.33 16.06
C ARG A 11 -7.88 6.48 14.81
N ARG A 12 -8.61 5.36 14.92
CA ARG A 12 -8.91 4.47 13.78
C ARG A 12 -9.82 5.14 12.74
N ALA A 13 -10.81 5.91 13.18
CA ALA A 13 -11.66 6.69 12.29
C ALA A 13 -10.87 7.78 11.55
N SER A 14 -9.98 8.50 12.26
CA SER A 14 -9.10 9.50 11.65
C SER A 14 -8.11 8.91 10.64
N GLU A 15 -7.56 7.73 10.94
CA GLU A 15 -6.66 6.99 10.04
C GLU A 15 -7.39 6.54 8.76
N CYS A 16 -8.63 6.04 8.89
CA CYS A 16 -9.44 5.67 7.73
C CYS A 16 -9.72 6.87 6.82
N ALA A 17 -10.13 8.00 7.40
CA ALA A 17 -10.39 9.22 6.64
C ALA A 17 -9.14 9.76 5.93
N ALA A 18 -7.96 9.63 6.56
CA ALA A 18 -6.69 9.99 5.94
C ALA A 18 -6.36 9.08 4.74
N HIS A 19 -6.54 7.76 4.87
CA HIS A 19 -6.35 6.83 3.76
C HIS A 19 -7.31 7.11 2.60
N GLU A 20 -8.60 7.37 2.89
CA GLU A 20 -9.58 7.72 1.86
C GLU A 20 -9.23 9.00 1.12
N ALA A 21 -8.76 10.04 1.83
CA ALA A 21 -8.35 11.30 1.21
C ALA A 21 -7.16 11.10 0.26
N VAL A 22 -6.16 10.31 0.69
CA VAL A 22 -5.00 9.95 -0.13
C VAL A 22 -5.42 9.15 -1.36
N ASP A 23 -6.31 8.16 -1.18
CA ASP A 23 -6.82 7.34 -2.28
C ASP A 23 -7.58 8.17 -3.33
N ARG A 24 -8.43 9.11 -2.89
CA ARG A 24 -9.10 10.04 -3.82
C ARG A 24 -8.09 10.90 -4.57
N ALA A 25 -7.07 11.42 -3.89
CA ALA A 25 -6.03 12.22 -4.53
C ALA A 25 -5.24 11.40 -5.55
N LYS A 26 -4.83 10.17 -5.20
CA LYS A 26 -4.14 9.24 -6.10
C LYS A 26 -4.95 8.94 -7.35
N ARG A 27 -6.25 8.66 -7.21
CA ARG A 27 -7.15 8.41 -8.36
C ARG A 27 -7.35 9.66 -9.22
N ALA A 28 -7.48 10.83 -8.60
CA ALA A 28 -7.67 12.09 -9.31
C ALA A 28 -6.44 12.53 -10.13
N LEU A 29 -5.24 12.11 -9.71
CA LEU A 29 -3.99 12.35 -10.44
C LEU A 29 -3.83 11.44 -11.69
N GLY A 30 -4.79 10.54 -11.94
CA GLY A 30 -4.78 9.58 -13.04
C GLY A 30 -4.17 8.25 -12.61
N GLU A 31 -4.83 7.14 -12.94
CA GLU A 31 -4.30 5.81 -12.66
C GLU A 31 -3.00 5.61 -13.46
N PHE A 32 -1.91 5.64 -12.69
CA PHE A 32 -0.55 5.19 -12.96
C PHE A 32 -0.15 5.33 -14.42
N GLY A 33 0.34 6.52 -14.76
CA GLY A 33 1.19 6.71 -15.93
C GLY A 33 2.35 5.69 -15.95
N PRO A 34 3.15 5.67 -17.02
CA PRO A 34 4.28 4.76 -17.14
C PRO A 34 5.11 4.75 -15.85
N VAL A 35 5.66 3.58 -15.52
CA VAL A 35 6.55 3.41 -14.38
C VAL A 35 7.56 4.55 -14.32
N TRP A 36 7.76 5.11 -13.14
CA TRP A 36 8.61 6.29 -12.97
C TRP A 36 10.11 5.96 -13.01
N TRP A 37 10.47 4.70 -13.27
CA TRP A 37 11.82 4.19 -13.47
C TRP A 37 12.09 3.87 -14.96
N ASP A 38 13.34 3.99 -15.39
CA ASP A 38 13.78 3.83 -16.79
C ASP A 38 14.76 2.65 -16.97
N ASP A 39 14.80 1.71 -16.03
CA ASP A 39 15.68 0.53 -16.10
C ASP A 39 15.12 -0.60 -16.99
N GLY A 40 13.91 -0.43 -17.54
CA GLY A 40 13.24 -1.40 -18.40
C GLY A 40 12.56 -2.55 -17.64
N GLU A 41 12.55 -2.52 -16.30
CA GLU A 41 11.94 -3.58 -15.50
C GLU A 41 10.39 -3.54 -15.63
N PRO A 42 9.72 -4.70 -15.78
CA PRO A 42 8.27 -4.75 -15.94
C PRO A 42 7.49 -4.16 -14.75
N ASP A 43 6.34 -3.54 -15.03
CA ASP A 43 5.39 -3.17 -13.97
C ASP A 43 4.68 -4.42 -13.43
N PHE A 44 4.96 -4.77 -12.18
CA PHE A 44 4.31 -5.88 -11.47
C PHE A 44 3.09 -5.44 -10.63
N ASN A 45 2.58 -4.22 -10.80
CA ASN A 45 1.34 -3.77 -10.15
C ASN A 45 0.18 -4.74 -10.43
N ARG A 46 -0.54 -5.13 -9.36
CA ARG A 46 -1.65 -6.11 -9.39
C ARG A 46 -1.25 -7.53 -9.79
N HIS A 47 0.04 -7.85 -9.89
CA HIS A 47 0.53 -9.23 -10.00
C HIS A 47 0.76 -9.85 -8.61
N MET A 48 0.52 -11.16 -8.48
CA MET A 48 0.84 -11.87 -7.23
C MET A 48 2.35 -12.03 -7.11
N ALA A 49 2.97 -11.71 -5.96
CA ALA A 49 4.42 -11.82 -5.77
C ALA A 49 5.00 -13.18 -6.19
N ARG A 50 4.29 -14.29 -5.90
CA ARG A 50 4.64 -15.66 -6.30
C ARG A 50 4.75 -15.92 -7.81
N THR A 51 4.19 -15.04 -8.65
CA THR A 51 4.22 -15.13 -10.12
C THR A 51 5.14 -14.07 -10.74
N THR A 52 5.94 -13.39 -9.93
CA THR A 52 6.87 -12.33 -10.37
C THR A 52 8.31 -12.73 -10.06
N ALA A 53 9.27 -11.91 -10.50
CA ALA A 53 10.67 -12.07 -10.15
C ALA A 53 10.93 -12.08 -8.62
N TYR A 54 10.00 -11.57 -7.81
CA TYR A 54 10.05 -11.57 -6.35
C TYR A 54 9.60 -12.88 -5.70
N ALA A 55 9.31 -13.93 -6.48
CA ALA A 55 8.77 -15.18 -5.94
C ALA A 55 9.69 -15.82 -4.88
N ASP A 56 11.01 -15.80 -5.09
CA ASP A 56 11.94 -16.43 -4.17
C ASP A 56 12.08 -15.66 -2.86
N TRP A 57 12.15 -14.33 -2.91
CA TRP A 57 12.06 -13.48 -1.71
C TRP A 57 10.74 -13.68 -0.95
N TYR A 58 9.62 -13.76 -1.66
CA TYR A 58 8.30 -13.97 -1.04
C TYR A 58 8.20 -15.34 -0.34
N ARG A 59 8.95 -16.34 -0.83
CA ARG A 59 8.95 -17.71 -0.28
C ARG A 59 9.87 -17.88 0.92
N ASP A 60 10.93 -17.09 1.01
CA ASP A 60 11.80 -17.03 2.18
C ASP A 60 12.02 -15.57 2.63
N PRO A 61 11.06 -14.99 3.36
CA PRO A 61 11.19 -13.60 3.83
C PRO A 61 12.26 -13.42 4.93
N GLY A 62 13.01 -14.47 5.32
CA GLY A 62 14.12 -14.30 6.27
C GLY A 62 14.75 -15.59 6.80
N SER A 63 15.63 -16.20 6.00
CA SER A 63 16.87 -16.80 6.54
C SER A 63 17.81 -15.73 7.09
#